data_AF-A0A8J7WWG3-F1
#
_entry.id   AF-A0A8J7WWG3-F1
#
_cell.length_a   1.000
_cell.length_b   1.000
_cell.length_c   1.000
_cell.angle_alpha   90.00
_cell.angle_beta   90.00
_cell.angle_gamma   90.00
#
_symmetry.space_group_name_H-M   'P 1'
#
loop_
_entity.id
_entity.type
_entity.pdbx_description
1 polymer ?
#
loop_
_entity_poly.entity_id
_entity_poly.type
_entity_poly.pdbx_seq_one_letter_code
_entity_poly.pdbx_strand_id
1 'polypeptide(L)'
;MHRREVIAVLAATGLGCLCPGSSLAGEVNSYGSSIGIIQPKTRTIPADQRERKNFEYRLGTAVLDVLEEWYGQGNLPVWGRSLTEIDMHKRVVNIVYWVMHSIPSQEKVYPVDPVWIMAQIMEESCFYEFAVSWAFAVGICQFMSATARSVGMICPENSSLPASGLKRPDLASSLNKLQKLQNQRRELIDSDPKLFQNTQAKLEELLQTLAAG
;
A
#
# COMPACT_ATOMS: atom_id res chain seq x y z
N MET A 1 -1.26 1.92 25.35
CA MET A 1 -1.10 2.79 24.16
C MET A 1 -2.30 2.58 23.25
N HIS A 2 -3.07 3.64 23.01
CA HIS A 2 -4.43 3.54 22.49
C HIS A 2 -4.45 3.53 20.95
N ARG A 3 -5.16 2.54 20.37
CA ARG A 3 -5.53 2.33 18.94
C ARG A 3 -5.89 3.60 18.13
N ARG A 4 -6.21 4.71 18.78
CA ARG A 4 -6.58 5.99 18.14
C ARG A 4 -5.37 6.80 17.66
N GLU A 5 -4.19 6.61 18.24
CA GLU A 5 -2.99 7.38 17.86
C GLU A 5 -2.36 6.87 16.56
N VAL A 6 -2.41 5.55 16.32
CA VAL A 6 -1.89 4.93 15.09
C VAL A 6 -2.73 5.32 13.85
N ILE A 7 -4.05 5.43 14.01
CA ILE A 7 -4.97 5.81 12.91
C ILE A 7 -4.81 7.30 12.54
N ALA A 8 -4.47 8.16 13.50
CA ALA A 8 -4.26 9.58 13.24
C ALA A 8 -3.01 9.86 12.40
N VAL A 9 -1.96 9.03 12.53
CA VAL A 9 -0.72 9.16 11.74
C VAL A 9 -0.94 8.72 10.28
N LEU A 10 -1.74 7.67 10.05
CA LEU A 10 -2.10 7.20 8.69
C LEU A 10 -3.05 8.16 7.95
N ALA A 11 -3.89 8.91 8.66
CA ALA A 11 -4.79 9.88 8.04
C ALA A 11 -4.07 11.18 7.60
N ALA A 12 -2.97 11.55 8.27
CA ALA A 12 -2.25 12.79 8.00
C ALA A 12 -1.37 12.74 6.72
N THR A 13 -0.99 11.55 6.25
CA THR A 13 -0.17 11.36 5.04
C THR A 13 -0.99 11.33 3.73
N GLY A 14 -2.32 11.34 3.81
CA GLY A 14 -3.21 11.14 2.66
C GLY A 14 -3.62 12.39 1.85
N LEU A 15 -3.22 13.60 2.25
CA LEU A 15 -3.76 14.85 1.66
C LEU A 15 -2.87 15.53 0.59
N GLY A 16 -1.75 14.92 0.19
CA GLY A 16 -0.74 15.59 -0.65
C GLY A 16 -0.76 15.35 -2.16
N CYS A 17 -1.62 14.48 -2.72
CA CYS A 17 -1.45 14.03 -4.11
C CYS A 17 -2.62 14.40 -5.03
N LEU A 18 -2.69 15.68 -5.41
CA LEU A 18 -3.47 16.16 -6.54
C LEU A 18 -2.59 17.06 -7.42
N CYS A 19 -1.85 16.46 -8.36
CA CYS A 19 -1.37 17.05 -9.62
C CYS A 19 -0.56 16.00 -10.40
N PRO A 20 -0.93 15.64 -11.64
CA PRO A 20 -0.13 14.72 -12.45
C PRO A 20 0.99 15.49 -13.13
N GLY A 21 2.21 15.39 -12.59
CA GLY A 21 3.44 15.79 -13.27
C GLY A 21 4.13 14.57 -13.85
N SER A 22 4.63 14.68 -15.07
CA SER A 22 5.45 13.71 -15.79
C SER A 22 6.51 13.06 -14.89
N SER A 23 6.69 11.74 -15.02
CA SER A 23 7.73 10.97 -14.33
C SER A 23 9.13 11.52 -14.64
N LEU A 24 9.66 12.37 -13.77
CA LEU A 24 11.05 12.82 -13.71
C LEU A 24 11.75 12.08 -12.56
N ALA A 25 11.90 10.77 -12.69
CA ALA A 25 12.81 10.02 -11.82
C ALA A 25 14.25 10.41 -12.19
N GLY A 26 14.77 11.46 -11.57
CA GLY A 26 16.12 11.98 -11.79
C GLY A 26 16.34 13.43 -11.38
N GLU A 27 15.29 14.24 -11.20
CA GLU A 27 15.45 15.59 -10.68
C GLU A 27 15.28 15.61 -9.16
N VAL A 28 16.31 16.11 -8.48
CA VAL A 28 16.36 16.35 -7.04
C VAL A 28 15.32 17.43 -6.71
N ASN A 29 14.08 17.02 -6.52
CA ASN A 29 13.03 17.88 -5.98
C ASN A 29 12.73 17.46 -4.54
N SER A 30 12.92 18.44 -3.66
CA SER A 30 12.72 18.43 -2.22
C SER A 30 11.26 18.12 -1.88
N TYR A 31 10.86 16.85 -1.90
CA TYR A 31 9.59 16.43 -1.30
C TYR A 31 9.74 16.49 0.22
N GLY A 32 9.10 17.51 0.81
CA GLY A 32 9.01 17.73 2.25
C GLY A 32 8.17 16.67 2.95
N SER A 33 8.80 15.53 3.21
CA SER A 33 8.49 14.65 4.34
C SER A 33 9.84 14.14 4.83
N SER A 34 10.30 14.64 5.98
CA SER A 34 11.57 14.22 6.58
C SER A 34 11.41 12.85 7.24
N ILE A 35 11.09 11.82 6.45
CA ILE A 35 11.39 10.45 6.85
C ILE A 35 12.90 10.30 6.62
N GLY A 36 13.68 10.56 7.66
CA GLY A 36 15.10 10.28 7.66
C GLY A 36 15.33 8.78 7.64
N ILE A 37 15.37 8.19 6.45
CA ILE A 37 15.81 6.80 6.31
C ILE A 37 17.33 6.81 6.49
N ILE A 38 17.82 6.30 7.62
CA ILE A 38 19.24 6.03 7.81
C ILE A 38 19.58 4.85 6.90
N GLN A 39 19.98 5.15 5.66
CA GLN A 39 20.47 4.15 4.74
C GLN A 39 21.92 3.79 5.10
N PRO A 40 22.22 2.49 5.31
CA PRO A 40 23.60 2.06 5.43
C PRO A 40 24.37 2.47 4.17
N LYS A 41 25.54 3.11 4.32
CA LYS A 41 26.43 3.43 3.18
C LYS A 41 27.04 2.20 2.52
N THR A 42 26.85 1.04 3.13
CA THR A 42 27.37 -0.27 2.73
C THR A 42 26.27 -1.10 2.11
N ARG A 43 26.63 -1.93 1.12
CA ARG A 43 25.74 -2.96 0.58
C ARG A 43 25.19 -3.82 1.72
N THR A 44 23.88 -3.88 1.82
CA THR A 44 23.14 -4.68 2.82
C THR A 44 22.98 -6.13 2.37
N ILE A 45 22.95 -6.36 1.06
CA ILE A 45 22.81 -7.69 0.47
C ILE A 45 24.20 -8.28 0.14
N PRO A 46 24.50 -9.52 0.59
CA PRO A 46 25.72 -10.21 0.20
C PRO A 46 25.84 -10.39 -1.32
N ALA A 47 27.05 -10.15 -1.84
CA ALA A 47 27.36 -10.33 -3.25
C ALA A 47 27.41 -11.82 -3.64
N ASP A 48 27.95 -12.66 -2.75
CA ASP A 48 28.07 -14.10 -2.97
C ASP A 48 26.71 -14.80 -2.84
N GLN A 49 26.46 -15.79 -3.71
CA GLN A 49 25.18 -16.48 -3.78
C GLN A 49 24.93 -17.35 -2.54
N ARG A 50 25.95 -18.00 -1.97
CA ARG A 50 25.81 -18.84 -0.78
C ARG A 50 25.55 -17.96 0.44
N GLU A 51 26.28 -16.86 0.57
CA GLU A 51 26.04 -15.88 1.64
C GLU A 51 24.65 -15.25 1.52
N ARG A 52 24.17 -14.97 0.31
CA ARG A 52 22.82 -14.46 0.08
C ARG A 52 21.75 -15.45 0.53
N LYS A 53 21.89 -16.73 0.22
CA LYS A 53 20.96 -17.77 0.71
C LYS A 53 20.96 -17.88 2.23
N ASN A 54 22.14 -17.75 2.86
CA ASN A 54 22.23 -17.72 4.32
C ASN A 54 21.54 -16.49 4.90
N PHE A 55 21.74 -15.31 4.29
CA PHE A 55 21.05 -14.08 4.68
C PHE A 55 19.52 -14.21 4.53
N GLU A 56 19.05 -14.75 3.40
CA GLU A 56 17.62 -15.03 3.14
C GLU A 56 17.02 -15.91 4.24
N TYR A 57 17.70 -17.02 4.58
CA TYR A 57 17.28 -17.91 5.67
C TYR A 57 17.21 -17.18 7.01
N ARG A 58 18.29 -16.48 7.39
CA ARG A 58 18.36 -15.74 8.66
C ARG A 58 17.30 -14.64 8.77
N LEU A 59 17.03 -13.94 7.68
CA LEU A 59 15.99 -12.92 7.63
C LEU A 59 14.60 -13.53 7.82
N GLY A 60 14.31 -14.63 7.12
CA GLY A 60 13.05 -15.36 7.29
C GLY A 60 12.84 -15.85 8.72
N THR A 61 13.87 -16.47 9.32
CA THR A 61 13.82 -16.92 10.71
C THR A 61 13.60 -15.75 11.68
N ALA A 62 14.37 -14.67 11.55
CA ALA A 62 14.23 -13.51 12.44
C ALA A 62 12.83 -12.89 12.39
N VAL A 63 12.22 -12.81 11.21
CA VAL A 63 10.84 -12.31 11.06
C VAL A 63 9.83 -13.25 11.73
N LEU A 64 9.99 -14.57 11.57
CA LEU A 64 9.12 -15.55 12.21
C LEU A 64 9.26 -15.53 13.73
N ASP A 65 10.47 -15.37 14.25
CA ASP A 65 10.73 -15.25 15.69
C ASP A 65 10.00 -14.02 16.28
N VAL A 66 10.03 -12.88 15.58
CA VAL A 66 9.30 -11.67 15.99
C VAL A 66 7.79 -11.90 15.97
N LEU A 67 7.26 -12.57 14.94
CA LEU A 67 5.82 -12.89 14.88
C LEU A 67 5.41 -13.80 16.04
N GLU A 68 6.20 -14.82 16.33
CA GLU A 68 5.94 -15.73 17.46
C GLU A 68 6.00 -15.00 18.80
N GLU A 69 6.98 -14.10 18.98
CA GLU A 69 7.08 -13.28 20.19
C GLU A 69 5.84 -12.40 20.39
N TRP A 70 5.33 -11.79 19.32
CA TRP A 70 4.25 -10.81 19.40
C TRP A 70 2.85 -11.44 19.39
N TYR A 71 2.67 -12.55 18.67
CA TYR A 71 1.36 -13.15 18.40
C TYR A 71 1.24 -14.63 18.80
N GLY A 72 2.31 -15.28 19.28
CA GLY A 72 2.32 -16.72 19.57
C GLY A 72 1.37 -17.16 20.69
N GLN A 73 1.04 -16.25 21.61
CA GLN A 73 0.14 -16.54 22.75
C GLN A 73 -1.35 -16.24 22.46
N GLY A 74 -1.71 -15.90 21.23
CA GLY A 74 -3.07 -15.48 20.91
C GLY A 74 -3.49 -15.69 19.46
N ASN A 75 -4.65 -15.11 19.13
CA ASN A 75 -5.15 -15.09 17.77
C ASN A 75 -4.69 -13.84 17.04
N LEU A 76 -4.38 -14.02 15.76
CA LEU A 76 -4.16 -12.92 14.83
C LEU A 76 -5.42 -12.05 14.73
N PRO A 77 -5.30 -10.72 14.80
CA PRO A 77 -6.42 -9.80 15.01
C PRO A 77 -7.47 -9.81 13.88
N VAL A 78 -7.09 -10.10 12.64
CA VAL A 78 -8.00 -10.07 11.48
C VAL A 78 -8.57 -11.45 11.20
N TRP A 79 -7.74 -12.49 11.23
CA TRP A 79 -8.22 -13.85 10.96
C TRP A 79 -8.89 -14.52 12.14
N GLY A 80 -8.62 -14.07 13.37
CA GLY A 80 -9.15 -14.70 14.58
C GLY A 80 -8.66 -16.13 14.78
N ARG A 81 -7.49 -16.48 14.22
CA ARG A 81 -6.85 -17.80 14.33
C ARG A 81 -5.48 -17.68 14.96
N SER A 82 -5.03 -18.72 15.62
CA SER A 82 -3.68 -18.77 16.18
C SER A 82 -2.62 -18.84 15.07
N LEU A 83 -1.39 -18.41 15.38
CA LEU A 83 -0.28 -18.47 14.42
C LEU A 83 -0.04 -19.90 13.90
N THR A 84 -0.25 -20.92 14.73
CA THR A 84 -0.02 -22.33 14.38
C THR A 84 -1.02 -22.87 13.36
N GLU A 85 -2.19 -22.24 13.23
CA GLU A 85 -3.22 -22.59 12.24
C GLU A 85 -3.01 -21.92 10.88
N ILE A 86 -2.03 -21.02 10.79
CA ILE A 86 -1.70 -20.29 9.58
C ILE A 86 -0.34 -20.75 9.07
N ASP A 87 -0.23 -20.95 7.76
CA ASP A 87 1.05 -21.23 7.10
C ASP A 87 1.89 -19.94 6.97
N MET A 88 2.24 -19.35 8.12
CA MET A 88 2.99 -18.10 8.19
C MET A 88 4.44 -18.30 7.74
N HIS A 89 5.01 -19.46 8.04
CA HIS A 89 6.35 -19.84 7.58
C HIS A 89 6.47 -19.73 6.06
N LYS A 90 5.57 -20.39 5.30
CA LYS A 90 5.62 -20.34 3.83
C LYS A 90 5.39 -18.93 3.30
N ARG A 91 4.51 -18.14 3.91
CA ARG A 91 4.25 -16.75 3.52
C ARG A 91 5.51 -15.90 3.66
N VAL A 92 6.09 -15.88 4.85
CA VAL A 92 7.30 -15.10 5.15
C VAL A 92 8.46 -15.52 4.25
N VAL A 93 8.75 -16.81 4.14
CA VAL A 93 9.87 -17.30 3.31
C VAL A 93 9.69 -16.93 1.84
N ASN A 94 8.48 -17.05 1.28
CA ASN A 94 8.22 -16.63 -0.10
C ASN A 94 8.42 -15.12 -0.30
N ILE A 95 7.98 -14.31 0.67
CA ILE A 95 8.12 -12.86 0.61
C ILE A 95 9.60 -12.48 0.67
N VAL A 96 10.35 -13.06 1.61
CA VAL A 96 11.80 -12.87 1.74
C VAL A 96 12.53 -13.24 0.46
N TYR A 97 12.19 -14.39 -0.14
CA TYR A 97 12.75 -14.80 -1.44
C TYR A 97 12.55 -13.72 -2.51
N TRP A 98 11.33 -13.21 -2.68
CA TRP A 98 11.06 -12.19 -3.69
C TRP A 98 11.74 -10.86 -3.40
N VAL A 99 11.76 -10.43 -2.13
CA VAL A 99 12.49 -9.21 -1.71
C VAL A 99 13.98 -9.32 -2.05
N MET A 100 14.62 -10.43 -1.66
CA MET A 100 16.04 -10.68 -1.92
C MET A 100 16.37 -10.81 -3.41
N HIS A 101 15.42 -11.29 -4.22
CA HIS A 101 15.58 -11.41 -5.66
C HIS A 101 15.40 -10.07 -6.39
N SER A 102 14.49 -9.21 -5.91
CA SER A 102 14.14 -7.96 -6.59
C SER A 102 15.11 -6.81 -6.30
N ILE A 103 15.61 -6.67 -5.06
CA ILE A 103 16.47 -5.53 -4.68
C ILE A 103 17.73 -5.40 -5.56
N PRO A 104 18.48 -6.47 -5.89
CA PRO A 104 19.70 -6.32 -6.70
C PRO A 104 19.47 -5.65 -8.06
N SER A 105 18.28 -5.82 -8.66
CA SER A 105 17.92 -5.17 -9.92
C SER A 105 17.67 -3.67 -9.79
N GLN A 106 17.35 -3.20 -8.58
CA GLN A 106 16.97 -1.82 -8.26
C GLN A 106 18.00 -1.10 -7.38
N GLU A 107 19.03 -1.80 -6.89
CA GLU A 107 20.01 -1.29 -5.92
C GLU A 107 20.68 0.03 -6.35
N LYS A 108 20.92 0.21 -7.65
CA LYS A 108 21.53 1.43 -8.20
C LYS A 108 20.63 2.67 -8.05
N VAL A 109 19.32 2.47 -8.04
CA VAL A 109 18.32 3.54 -7.95
C VAL A 109 17.83 3.67 -6.51
N TYR A 110 17.62 2.54 -5.83
CA TYR A 110 17.10 2.46 -4.48
C TYR A 110 17.92 1.44 -3.65
N PRO A 111 18.99 1.86 -2.96
CA PRO A 111 19.73 1.00 -2.05
C PRO A 111 18.92 0.80 -0.78
N VAL A 112 18.04 -0.20 -0.77
CA VAL A 112 17.15 -0.50 0.35
C VAL A 112 17.63 -1.75 1.07
N ASP A 113 17.65 -1.70 2.41
CA ASP A 113 17.88 -2.87 3.25
C ASP A 113 16.65 -3.80 3.20
N PRO A 114 16.82 -5.10 2.88
CA PRO A 114 15.73 -6.08 2.96
C PRO A 114 14.98 -6.06 4.30
N VAL A 115 15.68 -5.81 5.42
CA VAL A 115 15.07 -5.75 6.76
C VAL A 115 14.01 -4.66 6.84
N TRP A 116 14.27 -3.49 6.23
CA TRP A 116 13.32 -2.38 6.20
C TRP A 116 12.06 -2.73 5.39
N ILE A 117 12.22 -3.41 4.25
CA ILE A 117 11.08 -3.86 3.45
C ILE A 117 10.23 -4.87 4.24
N MET A 118 10.88 -5.82 4.93
CA MET A 118 10.18 -6.79 5.77
C MET A 118 9.42 -6.12 6.91
N ALA A 119 10.02 -5.12 7.56
CA ALA A 119 9.35 -4.36 8.61
C ALA A 119 8.13 -3.59 8.08
N GLN A 120 8.25 -2.96 6.90
CA GLN A 120 7.13 -2.26 6.27
C GLN A 120 5.99 -3.24 5.90
N ILE A 121 6.31 -4.41 5.35
CA ILE A 121 5.31 -5.43 5.02
C ILE A 121 4.60 -5.95 6.28
N MET A 122 5.34 -6.12 7.37
CA MET A 122 4.79 -6.56 8.64
C MET A 122 3.80 -5.55 9.21
N GLU A 123 4.15 -4.25 9.19
CA GLU A 123 3.26 -3.18 9.62
C GLU A 123 2.02 -3.13 8.72
N GLU A 124 2.25 -3.00 7.41
CA GLU A 124 1.18 -2.65 6.47
C GLU A 124 0.21 -3.80 6.23
N SER A 125 0.64 -5.06 6.34
CA SER A 125 -0.26 -6.18 6.01
C SER A 125 -0.13 -7.39 6.92
N CYS A 126 0.82 -7.38 7.87
CA CYS A 126 1.21 -8.56 8.64
C CYS A 126 1.35 -9.79 7.73
N PHE A 127 2.11 -9.65 6.64
CA PHE A 127 2.34 -10.71 5.64
C PHE A 127 1.03 -11.25 5.02
N TYR A 128 0.17 -10.33 4.58
CA TYR A 128 -1.18 -10.57 4.03
C TYR A 128 -2.23 -11.06 5.04
N GLU A 129 -2.05 -10.83 6.34
CA GLU A 129 -3.15 -10.97 7.30
C GLU A 129 -4.36 -10.12 6.90
N PHE A 130 -4.09 -8.90 6.44
CA PHE A 130 -5.08 -8.03 5.81
C PHE A 130 -4.56 -7.54 4.45
N ALA A 131 -5.26 -7.95 3.40
CA ALA A 131 -4.89 -7.62 2.02
C ALA A 131 -5.60 -6.38 1.48
N VAL A 132 -6.69 -5.94 2.11
CA VAL A 132 -7.48 -4.77 1.70
C VAL A 132 -7.89 -4.02 2.97
N SER A 133 -7.47 -2.77 3.10
CA SER A 133 -7.91 -1.90 4.19
C SER A 133 -9.28 -1.28 3.92
N TRP A 134 -9.88 -0.70 4.95
CA TRP A 134 -11.14 0.07 4.86
C TRP A 134 -11.05 1.26 3.89
N ALA A 135 -9.85 1.83 3.74
CA ALA A 135 -9.56 2.91 2.81
C ALA A 135 -9.24 2.43 1.38
N PHE A 136 -9.37 1.12 1.11
CA PHE A 136 -8.99 0.49 -0.15
C PHE A 136 -7.50 0.60 -0.49
N ALA A 137 -6.64 0.64 0.52
CA ALA A 137 -5.24 0.30 0.36
C ALA A 137 -5.12 -1.22 0.17
N VAL A 138 -4.30 -1.68 -0.78
CA VAL A 138 -4.31 -3.08 -1.21
C VAL A 138 -2.92 -3.70 -1.26
N GLY A 139 -2.85 -4.98 -0.94
CA GLY A 139 -1.69 -5.83 -1.13
C GLY A 139 -0.73 -5.83 0.05
N ILE A 140 0.49 -6.29 -0.22
CA ILE A 140 1.50 -6.57 0.80
C ILE A 140 2.09 -5.31 1.46
N CYS A 141 2.09 -4.20 0.73
CA CYS A 141 2.54 -2.89 1.22
C CYS A 141 1.40 -1.86 1.29
N GLN A 142 0.13 -2.30 1.20
CA GLN A 142 -1.06 -1.44 1.25
C GLN A 142 -0.95 -0.16 0.40
N PHE A 143 -0.68 -0.30 -0.90
CA PHE A 143 -0.71 0.89 -1.75
C PHE A 143 -2.13 1.32 -2.03
N MET A 144 -2.38 2.63 -1.89
CA MET A 144 -3.55 3.27 -2.48
C MET A 144 -3.43 3.24 -4.00
N SER A 145 -4.56 3.08 -4.71
CA SER A 145 -4.58 3.03 -6.19
C SER A 145 -3.89 4.24 -6.85
N ALA A 146 -4.00 5.44 -6.28
CA ALA A 146 -3.29 6.61 -6.80
C ALA A 146 -1.76 6.44 -6.75
N THR A 147 -1.22 6.02 -5.60
CA THR A 147 0.21 5.79 -5.39
C THR A 147 0.72 4.64 -6.25
N ALA A 148 0.00 3.52 -6.29
CA ALA A 148 0.36 2.38 -7.12
C ALA A 148 0.49 2.79 -8.60
N ARG A 149 -0.47 3.57 -9.11
CA ARG A 149 -0.41 4.09 -10.48
C ARG A 149 0.74 5.07 -10.71
N SER A 150 1.05 5.95 -9.76
CA SER A 150 2.15 6.91 -9.94
C SER A 150 3.52 6.25 -10.05
N VAL A 151 3.69 5.06 -9.47
CA VAL A 151 4.92 4.25 -9.59
C VAL A 151 4.82 3.18 -10.69
N GLY A 152 3.79 3.23 -11.54
CA GLY A 152 3.65 2.34 -12.70
C GLY A 152 3.16 0.93 -12.39
N MET A 153 2.59 0.69 -11.19
CA MET A 153 1.99 -0.61 -10.87
C MET A 153 0.69 -0.84 -11.65
N ILE A 154 0.43 -2.12 -11.93
CA ILE A 154 -0.83 -2.59 -12.49
C ILE A 154 -1.92 -2.48 -11.42
N CYS A 155 -2.96 -1.72 -11.72
CA CYS A 155 -4.14 -1.47 -10.91
C CYS A 155 -5.40 -1.79 -11.73
N PRO A 156 -6.54 -2.07 -11.08
CA PRO A 156 -7.81 -2.30 -11.77
C PRO A 156 -8.21 -1.17 -12.74
N GLU A 157 -7.77 0.06 -12.49
CA GLU A 157 -8.14 1.25 -13.25
C GLU A 157 -7.20 1.55 -14.44
N ASN A 158 -6.00 0.97 -14.49
CA ASN A 158 -5.03 1.19 -15.58
C ASN A 158 -4.70 -0.10 -16.35
N SER A 159 -5.44 -1.19 -16.10
CA SER A 159 -5.29 -2.45 -16.81
C SER A 159 -6.62 -2.99 -17.30
N SER A 160 -6.59 -3.64 -18.45
CA SER A 160 -7.73 -4.36 -19.01
C SER A 160 -7.35 -5.83 -19.10
N LEU A 161 -8.09 -6.68 -18.41
CA LEU A 161 -7.98 -8.12 -18.53
C LEU A 161 -9.22 -8.65 -19.25
N PRO A 162 -9.07 -9.57 -20.21
CA PRO A 162 -10.22 -10.20 -20.83
C PRO A 162 -11.05 -10.90 -19.75
N ALA A 163 -12.38 -10.72 -19.79
CA ALA A 163 -13.27 -11.25 -18.76
C ALA A 163 -13.12 -12.76 -18.56
N SER A 164 -12.81 -13.51 -19.63
CA SER A 164 -12.54 -14.94 -19.59
C SER A 164 -11.32 -15.34 -18.77
N GLY A 165 -10.36 -14.44 -18.57
CA GLY A 165 -9.17 -14.65 -17.74
C GLY A 165 -9.38 -14.32 -16.26
N LEU A 166 -10.54 -13.78 -15.87
CA LEU A 166 -10.84 -13.43 -14.49
C LEU A 166 -11.39 -14.65 -13.74
N LYS A 167 -11.00 -14.81 -12.46
CA LYS A 167 -11.57 -15.82 -11.56
C LYS A 167 -13.08 -15.62 -11.31
N ARG A 168 -13.58 -14.39 -11.50
CA ARG A 168 -14.98 -13.99 -11.32
C ARG A 168 -15.45 -13.19 -12.55
N PRO A 169 -15.70 -13.85 -13.69
CA PRO A 169 -16.10 -13.18 -14.92
C PRO A 169 -17.46 -12.46 -14.79
N ASP A 170 -18.32 -12.95 -13.89
CA ASP A 170 -19.60 -12.34 -13.53
C ASP A 170 -19.46 -10.91 -13.01
N LEU A 171 -18.33 -10.61 -12.35
CA LEU A 171 -18.03 -9.30 -11.79
C LEU A 171 -17.27 -8.38 -12.76
N ALA A 172 -16.91 -8.84 -13.97
CA ALA A 172 -16.12 -8.06 -14.92
C ALA A 172 -16.78 -6.73 -15.29
N SER A 173 -18.11 -6.71 -15.40
CA SER A 173 -18.90 -5.50 -15.67
C SER A 173 -18.84 -4.47 -14.54
N SER A 174 -18.47 -4.88 -13.32
CA SER A 174 -18.36 -3.98 -12.16
C SER A 174 -17.20 -2.99 -12.31
N LEU A 175 -16.13 -3.36 -13.03
CA LEU A 175 -15.02 -2.45 -13.35
C LEU A 175 -15.50 -1.31 -14.25
N ASN A 176 -16.29 -1.63 -15.28
CA ASN A 176 -16.89 -0.61 -16.15
C ASN A 176 -17.82 0.32 -15.38
N LYS A 177 -18.58 -0.23 -14.42
CA LYS A 177 -19.44 0.57 -13.52
C LYS A 177 -18.62 1.50 -12.63
N LEU A 178 -17.54 1.00 -12.03
CA LEU A 178 -16.63 1.79 -11.21
C LEU A 178 -16.02 2.94 -12.02
N GLN A 179 -15.52 2.66 -13.21
CA GLN A 179 -14.93 3.66 -14.09
C GLN A 179 -15.94 4.75 -14.49
N LYS A 180 -17.19 4.36 -14.80
CA LYS A 180 -18.27 5.31 -15.08
C LYS A 180 -18.54 6.22 -13.88
N LEU A 181 -18.66 5.66 -12.68
CA LEU A 181 -18.89 6.44 -11.45
C LEU A 181 -17.72 7.37 -11.13
N GLN A 182 -16.48 6.95 -11.38
CA GLN A 182 -15.30 7.80 -11.19
C GLN A 182 -15.27 8.98 -12.16
N ASN A 183 -15.66 8.77 -13.43
CA ASN A 183 -15.78 9.85 -14.42
C ASN A 183 -16.88 10.84 -14.03
N GLN A 184 -18.06 10.33 -13.64
CA GLN A 184 -19.16 11.17 -13.15
C GLN A 184 -18.74 11.99 -11.93
N ARG A 185 -18.01 11.38 -10.98
CA ARG A 185 -17.46 12.10 -9.83
C ARG A 185 -16.50 13.21 -10.27
N ARG A 186 -15.62 12.94 -11.24
CA ARG A 186 -14.67 13.93 -11.75
C ARG A 186 -15.40 15.09 -12.42
N GLU A 187 -16.37 14.80 -13.29
CA GLU A 187 -17.22 15.81 -13.92
C GLU A 187 -17.96 16.66 -12.86
N LEU A 188 -18.43 16.05 -11.77
CA LEU A 188 -19.07 16.78 -10.68
C LEU A 188 -18.08 17.70 -9.94
N ILE A 189 -16.86 17.22 -9.66
CA ILE A 189 -15.80 18.02 -9.02
C ILE A 189 -15.38 19.18 -9.92
N ASP A 190 -15.23 18.93 -11.21
CA ASP A 190 -14.79 19.94 -12.18
C ASP A 190 -15.88 21.01 -12.43
N SER A 191 -17.16 20.60 -12.44
CA SER A 191 -18.30 21.51 -12.63
C SER A 191 -18.63 22.34 -11.39
N ASP A 192 -18.45 21.80 -10.18
CA ASP A 192 -18.61 22.56 -8.93
C ASP A 192 -17.55 22.19 -7.88
N PRO A 193 -16.35 22.80 -7.98
CA PRO A 193 -15.25 22.52 -7.04
C PRO A 193 -15.60 22.90 -5.59
N LYS A 194 -16.48 23.89 -5.40
CA LYS A 194 -16.84 24.42 -4.08
C LYS A 194 -17.65 23.40 -3.27
N LEU A 195 -18.46 22.58 -3.94
CA LEU A 195 -19.21 21.49 -3.32
C LEU A 195 -18.33 20.53 -2.51
N PHE A 196 -17.09 20.30 -2.97
CA PHE A 196 -16.16 19.35 -2.37
C PHE A 196 -15.09 19.98 -1.49
N GLN A 197 -14.86 21.29 -1.60
CA GLN A 197 -13.91 22.03 -0.76
C GLN A 197 -14.57 22.61 0.49
N ASN A 198 -15.85 23.00 0.41
CA ASN A 198 -16.61 23.56 1.53
C ASN A 198 -18.06 23.07 1.49
N THR A 199 -18.21 21.77 1.74
CA THR A 199 -19.49 21.06 1.66
C THR A 199 -20.57 21.67 2.56
N GLN A 200 -20.19 22.22 3.71
CA GLN A 200 -21.12 22.84 4.65
C GLN A 200 -21.69 24.16 4.10
N ALA A 201 -20.85 25.06 3.60
CA ALA A 201 -21.31 26.31 3.00
C ALA A 201 -22.20 26.07 1.77
N LYS A 202 -21.87 25.05 0.96
CA LYS A 202 -22.67 24.72 -0.23
C LYS A 202 -24.01 24.05 0.14
N LEU A 203 -24.03 23.25 1.20
CA LEU A 203 -25.27 22.69 1.74
C LEU A 203 -26.19 23.81 2.26
N GLU A 204 -25.63 24.77 3.00
CA GLU A 204 -26.37 25.95 3.48
C GLU A 204 -26.92 26.78 2.31
N GLU A 205 -26.13 27.02 1.27
CA GLU A 205 -26.57 27.68 0.03
C GLU A 205 -27.74 26.92 -0.62
N LEU A 206 -27.63 25.61 -0.79
CA LEU A 206 -28.68 24.78 -1.38
C LEU A 206 -29.96 24.76 -0.54
N LEU A 207 -29.85 24.65 0.78
CA LEU A 207 -30.99 24.69 1.70
C LEU A 207 -31.69 26.06 1.67
N GLN A 208 -30.94 27.16 1.59
CA GLN A 208 -31.51 28.49 1.42
C GLN A 208 -32.22 28.64 0.08
N THR A 209 -31.63 28.11 -1.00
CA THR A 209 -32.24 28.16 -2.34
C THR A 209 -33.53 27.33 -2.40
N LEU A 210 -33.56 26.18 -1.73
CA LEU A 210 -34.74 25.31 -1.60
C LEU A 210 -35.83 25.89 -0.69
N ALA A 211 -35.46 26.68 0.32
CA ALA A 211 -36.42 27.35 1.21
C ALA A 211 -36.99 28.65 0.60
N ALA A 212 -36.33 29.20 -0.41
CA ALA A 212 -36.74 30.41 -1.13
C ALA A 212 -37.61 30.12 -2.38
N GLY A 213 -37.84 28.86 -2.71
CA GLY A 213 -38.75 28.37 -3.75
C GLY A 213 -39.76 27.38 -3.20
#